data_AF-A0A960FNI6-F1
#
_entry.id   AF-A0A960FNI6-F1
#
_cell.length_a   1.000
_cell.length_b   1.000
_cell.length_c   1.000
_cell.angle_alpha   90.00
_cell.angle_beta   90.00
_cell.angle_gamma   90.00
#
_symmetry.space_group_name_H-M   'P 1'
#
loop_
_entity.id
_entity.type
_entity.pdbx_description
1 polymer ?
#
loop_
_entity_poly.entity_id
_entity_poly.type
_entity_poly.pdbx_seq_one_letter_code
_entity_poly.pdbx_strand_id
1 'polypeptide(L)'
;DPFWAACEAAGFPVHTHSGEAPREEMGDHIGIYLAEVVWWATRPMWHLLFSGAFERFPGLKFVVTEAAAYWSTDLMWKWDQYLGGGHTTKKMAALMKGKISKLPSDYFGENIFIGASTMSREEIRRRHVIGCDVVMWGTDYPHPEGTWPHTLAKLQSDFADVPVEDTARILGATAARCYGFDLDALAPVAERVGPTPALLGQDPSRRTDPAAVAGARWWKDEYQVRPPV
;
A
#
# COMPACT_ATOMS: atom_id res chain seq x y z
N ASP A 1 2.11 -15.99 18.98
CA ASP A 1 2.59 -14.60 18.95
C ASP A 1 1.66 -13.68 19.74
N PRO A 2 1.94 -13.44 21.04
CA PRO A 2 1.02 -12.70 21.92
C PRO A 2 0.78 -11.24 21.50
N PHE A 3 1.80 -10.56 20.97
CA PHE A 3 1.67 -9.18 20.48
C PHE A 3 0.68 -9.07 19.31
N TRP A 4 0.84 -9.89 18.28
CA TRP A 4 -0.04 -9.90 17.11
C TRP A 4 -1.48 -10.25 17.46
N ALA A 5 -1.67 -11.22 18.36
CA ALA A 5 -2.99 -11.60 18.87
C ALA A 5 -3.69 -10.42 19.56
N ALA A 6 -2.95 -9.65 20.37
CA ALA A 6 -3.50 -8.48 21.05
C ALA A 6 -3.86 -7.34 20.07
N CYS A 7 -3.00 -7.07 19.08
CA CYS A 7 -3.28 -6.08 18.03
C CYS A 7 -4.54 -6.42 17.23
N GLU A 8 -4.68 -7.67 16.81
CA GLU A 8 -5.89 -8.14 16.11
C GLU A 8 -7.14 -8.03 16.99
N ALA A 9 -7.08 -8.51 18.23
CA ALA A 9 -8.22 -8.46 19.15
C ALA A 9 -8.67 -7.03 19.47
N ALA A 10 -7.75 -6.07 19.50
CA ALA A 10 -8.05 -4.65 19.68
C ALA A 10 -8.50 -3.96 18.38
N GLY A 11 -8.35 -4.60 17.21
CA GLY A 11 -8.59 -3.98 15.91
C GLY A 11 -7.59 -2.87 15.57
N PHE A 12 -6.38 -2.91 16.15
CA PHE A 12 -5.36 -1.89 15.93
C PHE A 12 -4.45 -2.25 14.75
N PRO A 13 -4.41 -1.44 13.68
CA PRO A 13 -3.39 -1.56 12.66
C PRO A 13 -2.01 -1.28 13.26
N VAL A 14 -1.01 -2.07 12.86
CA VAL A 14 0.39 -1.88 13.26
C VAL A 14 1.15 -1.18 12.15
N HIS A 15 2.00 -0.24 12.52
CA HIS A 15 2.76 0.57 11.57
C HIS A 15 4.26 0.28 11.68
N THR A 16 4.93 0.27 10.54
CA THR A 16 6.29 0.81 10.45
C THR A 16 6.24 2.21 9.87
N HIS A 17 7.26 2.99 10.18
CA HIS A 17 7.49 4.30 9.61
C HIS A 17 8.85 4.31 8.91
N SER A 18 9.02 5.17 7.90
CA SER A 18 10.35 5.48 7.38
C SER A 18 11.21 6.12 8.47
N GLY A 19 12.52 6.18 8.23
CA GLY A 19 13.51 6.57 9.24
C GLY A 19 14.19 5.39 9.92
N GLU A 20 13.51 4.24 10.00
CA GLU A 20 14.05 2.98 10.52
C GLU A 20 15.18 2.49 9.59
N ALA A 21 16.42 2.68 9.99
CA ALA A 21 17.63 2.10 9.36
C ALA A 21 18.80 2.29 10.35
N PRO A 22 19.87 1.48 10.28
CA PRO A 22 21.09 1.71 11.05
C PRO A 22 21.87 2.91 10.47
N ARG A 23 21.26 4.10 10.44
CA ARG A 23 21.81 5.32 9.81
C ARG A 23 23.18 5.70 10.36
N GLU A 24 23.38 5.46 11.66
CA GLU A 24 24.64 5.72 12.35
C GLU A 24 25.81 4.89 11.78
N GLU A 25 25.55 3.66 11.31
CA GLU A 25 26.55 2.81 10.68
C GLU A 25 26.99 3.33 9.30
N MET A 26 26.19 4.20 8.68
CA MET A 26 26.42 4.71 7.32
C MET A 26 27.25 6.01 7.27
N GLY A 27 27.54 6.64 8.42
CA GLY A 27 28.32 7.88 8.49
C GLY A 27 27.82 8.97 7.53
N ASP A 28 28.74 9.62 6.80
CA ASP A 28 28.41 10.68 5.84
C ASP A 28 27.86 10.18 4.48
N HIS A 29 27.73 8.86 4.30
CA HIS A 29 27.29 8.25 3.04
C HIS A 29 25.76 8.23 2.90
N ILE A 30 25.14 9.41 2.87
CA ILE A 30 23.67 9.56 2.82
C ILE A 30 23.01 8.80 1.66
N GLY A 31 23.71 8.61 0.54
CA GLY A 31 23.20 7.85 -0.61
C GLY A 31 22.86 6.39 -0.28
N ILE A 32 23.56 5.75 0.66
CA ILE A 32 23.25 4.38 1.10
C ILE A 32 21.93 4.38 1.88
N TYR A 33 21.78 5.32 2.81
CA TYR A 33 20.54 5.48 3.57
C TYR A 33 19.34 5.72 2.64
N LEU A 34 19.46 6.61 1.66
CA LEU A 34 18.39 6.89 0.70
C LEU A 34 18.02 5.65 -0.14
N ALA A 35 18.97 4.75 -0.41
CA ALA A 35 18.70 3.51 -1.13
C ALA A 35 18.04 2.43 -0.25
N GLU A 36 18.31 2.43 1.06
CA GLU A 36 17.88 1.36 1.97
C GLU A 36 16.69 1.69 2.86
N VAL A 37 16.41 2.98 3.12
CA VAL A 37 15.39 3.38 4.12
C VAL A 37 14.01 2.77 3.82
N VAL A 38 13.61 2.76 2.56
CA VAL A 38 12.36 2.11 2.11
C VAL A 38 12.43 0.59 2.31
N TRP A 39 13.57 -0.03 2.05
CA TRP A 39 13.76 -1.47 2.29
C TRP A 39 13.62 -1.81 3.78
N TRP A 40 14.21 -1.02 4.66
CA TRP A 40 14.09 -1.23 6.10
C TRP A 40 12.67 -1.01 6.61
N ALA A 41 11.98 0.04 6.16
CA ALA A 41 10.59 0.30 6.54
C ALA A 41 9.63 -0.81 6.07
N THR A 42 9.87 -1.37 4.89
CA THR A 42 9.04 -2.46 4.32
C THR A 42 9.39 -3.83 4.90
N ARG A 43 10.59 -4.00 5.44
CA ARG A 43 11.10 -5.32 5.84
C ARG A 43 10.21 -6.08 6.82
N PRO A 44 9.70 -5.47 7.92
CA PRO A 44 8.84 -6.20 8.84
C PRO A 44 7.57 -6.76 8.19
N MET A 45 7.03 -6.10 7.16
CA MET A 45 5.83 -6.56 6.46
C MET A 45 6.03 -7.93 5.79
N TRP A 46 7.12 -8.15 5.06
CA TRP A 46 7.32 -9.46 4.43
C TRP A 46 7.72 -10.55 5.44
N HIS A 47 8.28 -10.18 6.60
CA HIS A 47 8.45 -11.12 7.72
C HIS A 47 7.10 -11.61 8.24
N LEU A 48 6.12 -10.71 8.40
CA LEU A 48 4.76 -11.09 8.81
C LEU A 48 4.09 -11.96 7.75
N LEU A 49 4.17 -11.55 6.48
CA LEU A 49 3.60 -12.30 5.36
C LEU A 49 4.17 -13.71 5.29
N PHE A 50 5.49 -13.85 5.15
CA PHE A 50 6.11 -15.15 4.87
C PHE A 50 6.31 -16.04 6.11
N SER A 51 6.17 -15.49 7.33
CA SER A 51 6.05 -16.32 8.53
C SER A 51 4.65 -16.89 8.74
N GLY A 52 3.66 -16.48 7.94
CA GLY A 52 2.25 -16.85 8.09
C GLY A 52 1.57 -16.17 9.27
N ALA A 53 2.05 -15.00 9.70
CA ALA A 53 1.41 -14.25 10.78
C ALA A 53 -0.04 -13.88 10.41
N PHE A 54 -0.28 -13.46 9.17
CA PHE A 54 -1.62 -13.16 8.66
C PHE A 54 -2.52 -14.40 8.52
N GLU A 55 -1.97 -15.62 8.46
CA GLU A 55 -2.78 -16.85 8.55
C GLU A 55 -3.24 -17.13 9.98
N ARG A 56 -2.37 -16.84 10.96
CA ARG A 56 -2.69 -17.02 12.38
C ARG A 56 -3.62 -15.92 12.92
N PHE A 57 -3.51 -14.71 12.35
CA PHE A 57 -4.23 -13.50 12.74
C PHE A 57 -4.80 -12.82 11.48
N PRO A 58 -5.86 -13.37 10.87
CA PRO A 58 -6.40 -12.89 9.60
C PRO A 58 -6.97 -11.47 9.64
N GLY A 59 -7.35 -10.96 10.82
CA GLY A 59 -7.78 -9.59 11.04
C GLY A 59 -6.64 -8.60 11.34
N LEU A 60 -5.40 -9.08 11.50
CA LEU A 60 -4.24 -8.20 11.70
C LEU A 60 -3.97 -7.37 10.45
N LYS A 61 -3.88 -6.05 10.63
CA LYS A 61 -3.51 -5.09 9.59
C LYS A 61 -2.13 -4.53 9.87
N PHE A 62 -1.34 -4.38 8.82
CA PHE A 62 0.00 -3.82 8.85
C PHE A 62 0.13 -2.73 7.80
N VAL A 63 0.70 -1.59 8.18
CA VAL A 63 0.84 -0.41 7.31
C VAL A 63 2.30 -0.01 7.24
N VAL A 64 2.84 0.04 6.03
CA VAL A 64 4.15 0.66 5.79
C VAL A 64 3.93 2.14 5.55
N THR A 65 4.42 3.00 6.44
CA THR A 65 4.14 4.44 6.44
C THR A 65 5.39 5.23 6.03
N GLU A 66 5.21 6.29 5.26
CA GLU A 66 6.28 7.20 4.80
C GLU A 66 7.36 6.54 3.93
N ALA A 67 7.07 5.39 3.33
CA ALA A 67 8.03 4.62 2.55
C ALA A 67 7.67 4.53 1.05
N ALA A 68 6.94 5.54 0.53
CA ALA A 68 6.38 5.50 -0.81
C ALA A 68 5.58 4.20 -1.07
N ALA A 69 5.28 3.89 -2.33
CA ALA A 69 4.51 2.74 -2.78
C ALA A 69 5.10 2.09 -4.05
N TYR A 70 6.09 2.71 -4.70
CA TYR A 70 6.66 2.23 -5.98
C TYR A 70 7.22 0.80 -5.93
N TRP A 71 7.72 0.38 -4.77
CA TRP A 71 8.32 -0.94 -4.55
C TRP A 71 7.28 -2.07 -4.60
N SER A 72 6.03 -1.76 -4.24
CA SER A 72 5.00 -2.77 -4.00
C SER A 72 4.61 -3.54 -5.26
N THR A 73 4.58 -2.85 -6.40
CA THR A 73 4.21 -3.43 -7.70
C THR A 73 5.16 -4.56 -8.11
N ASP A 74 6.46 -4.34 -7.96
CA ASP A 74 7.49 -5.23 -8.46
C ASP A 74 7.65 -6.42 -7.50
N LEU A 75 7.49 -6.17 -6.20
CA LEU A 75 7.43 -7.24 -5.20
C LEU A 75 6.19 -8.11 -5.36
N MET A 76 5.00 -7.53 -5.56
CA MET A 76 3.77 -8.30 -5.81
C MET A 76 3.92 -9.21 -7.02
N TRP A 77 4.39 -8.65 -8.15
CA TRP A 77 4.69 -9.46 -9.34
C TRP A 77 5.68 -10.57 -9.02
N LYS A 78 6.82 -10.24 -8.41
CA LYS A 78 7.90 -11.20 -8.21
C LYS A 78 7.51 -12.31 -7.23
N TRP A 79 6.80 -11.98 -6.17
CA TRP A 79 6.38 -12.96 -5.17
C TRP A 79 5.25 -13.85 -5.65
N ASP A 80 4.28 -13.32 -6.40
CA ASP A 80 3.27 -14.14 -7.08
C ASP A 80 3.93 -15.13 -8.04
N GLN A 81 4.95 -14.71 -8.78
CA GLN A 81 5.74 -15.61 -9.64
C GLN A 81 6.48 -16.69 -8.84
N TYR A 82 7.07 -16.33 -7.70
CA TYR A 82 7.81 -17.28 -6.87
C TYR A 82 6.91 -18.31 -6.19
N LEU A 83 5.70 -17.93 -5.77
CA LEU A 83 4.86 -18.77 -4.93
C LEU A 83 3.64 -19.34 -5.66
N GLY A 84 3.23 -18.72 -6.76
CA GLY A 84 2.15 -19.20 -7.62
C GLY A 84 2.57 -19.52 -9.05
N GLY A 85 3.81 -19.24 -9.43
CA GLY A 85 4.32 -19.53 -10.77
C GLY A 85 4.52 -21.01 -11.06
N GLY A 86 4.82 -21.29 -12.32
CA GLY A 86 4.94 -22.63 -12.89
C GLY A 86 6.23 -23.39 -12.52
N HIS A 87 6.70 -24.20 -13.46
CA HIS A 87 7.73 -25.23 -13.23
C HIS A 87 9.03 -24.73 -12.56
N THR A 88 9.48 -23.51 -12.88
CA THR A 88 10.78 -22.96 -12.44
C THR A 88 10.80 -22.52 -10.98
N THR A 89 9.65 -22.31 -10.34
CA THR A 89 9.54 -21.79 -8.96
C THR A 89 8.96 -22.80 -7.97
N LYS A 90 8.53 -24.00 -8.45
CA LYS A 90 7.94 -25.07 -7.63
C LYS A 90 8.72 -25.44 -6.38
N LYS A 91 10.07 -25.50 -6.47
CA LYS A 91 10.90 -25.85 -5.32
C LYS A 91 10.81 -24.80 -4.21
N MET A 92 10.80 -23.51 -4.57
CA MET A 92 10.67 -22.42 -3.60
C MET A 92 9.25 -22.36 -3.03
N ALA A 93 8.22 -22.52 -3.87
CA ALA A 93 6.84 -22.59 -3.43
C ALA A 93 6.59 -23.75 -2.43
N ALA A 94 7.21 -24.91 -2.66
CA ALA A 94 7.09 -26.06 -1.75
C ALA A 94 7.65 -25.77 -0.34
N LEU A 95 8.68 -24.92 -0.21
CA LEU A 95 9.21 -24.52 1.10
C LEU A 95 8.27 -23.58 1.86
N MET A 96 7.31 -22.97 1.16
CA MET A 96 6.29 -22.08 1.71
C MET A 96 4.95 -22.79 1.95
N LYS A 97 4.87 -24.11 1.68
CA LYS A 97 3.64 -24.88 1.83
C LYS A 97 3.11 -24.79 3.27
N GLY A 98 1.84 -24.41 3.41
CA GLY A 98 1.16 -24.25 4.70
C GLY A 98 1.59 -23.02 5.50
N LYS A 99 2.39 -22.10 4.91
CA LYS A 99 2.73 -20.81 5.54
C LYS A 99 1.82 -19.67 5.11
N ILE A 100 1.38 -19.68 3.85
CA ILE A 100 0.42 -18.74 3.28
C ILE A 100 -0.55 -19.52 2.41
N SER A 101 -1.81 -19.08 2.34
CA SER A 101 -2.88 -19.72 1.56
C SER A 101 -3.29 -18.93 0.31
N LYS A 102 -2.92 -17.66 0.23
CA LYS A 102 -3.23 -16.76 -0.90
C LYS A 102 -1.97 -16.42 -1.68
N LEU A 103 -2.14 -15.82 -2.86
CA LEU A 103 -0.99 -15.18 -3.51
C LEU A 103 -0.50 -14.01 -2.64
N PRO A 104 0.82 -13.75 -2.59
CA PRO A 104 1.36 -12.61 -1.87
C PRO A 104 0.67 -11.28 -2.19
N SER A 105 0.33 -11.03 -3.46
CA SER A 105 -0.39 -9.82 -3.87
C SER A 105 -1.83 -9.71 -3.36
N ASP A 106 -2.44 -10.81 -2.91
CA ASP A 106 -3.81 -10.82 -2.40
C ASP A 106 -3.89 -10.43 -0.91
N TYR A 107 -2.75 -10.38 -0.19
CA TYR A 107 -2.70 -9.83 1.16
C TYR A 107 -2.70 -8.29 1.16
N PHE A 108 -2.34 -7.66 0.04
CA PHE A 108 -2.41 -6.21 -0.13
C PHE A 108 -3.86 -5.76 -0.26
N GLY A 109 -4.30 -4.86 0.63
CA GLY A 109 -5.68 -4.39 0.73
C GLY A 109 -6.54 -5.17 1.72
N GLU A 110 -6.04 -6.31 2.21
CA GLU A 110 -6.66 -7.07 3.29
C GLU A 110 -5.86 -6.94 4.60
N ASN A 111 -4.60 -7.39 4.58
CA ASN A 111 -3.70 -7.33 5.73
C ASN A 111 -2.63 -6.26 5.58
N ILE A 112 -2.20 -5.97 4.35
CA ILE A 112 -1.09 -5.06 4.05
C ILE A 112 -1.64 -3.78 3.40
N PHE A 113 -1.30 -2.63 3.98
CA PHE A 113 -1.62 -1.31 3.44
C PHE A 113 -0.35 -0.46 3.36
N ILE A 114 -0.43 0.62 2.57
CA ILE A 114 0.72 1.51 2.36
C ILE A 114 0.28 2.95 2.62
N GLY A 115 0.83 3.58 3.65
CA GLY A 115 0.77 5.03 3.83
C GLY A 115 1.91 5.66 3.04
N ALA A 116 1.66 6.04 1.78
CA ALA A 116 2.75 6.41 0.88
C ALA A 116 3.54 7.63 1.39
N SER A 117 2.84 8.60 2.01
CA SER A 117 3.29 9.97 2.28
C SER A 117 3.79 10.68 1.02
N THR A 118 3.30 11.90 0.75
CA THR A 118 3.77 12.73 -0.38
C THR A 118 3.77 12.05 -1.76
N MET A 119 2.89 11.06 -1.95
CA MET A 119 2.78 10.19 -3.14
C MET A 119 3.04 10.95 -4.44
N SER A 120 3.92 10.40 -5.27
CA SER A 120 4.31 10.97 -6.56
C SER A 120 3.27 10.67 -7.65
N ARG A 121 3.29 11.48 -8.72
CA ARG A 121 2.50 11.20 -9.93
C ARG A 121 2.83 9.85 -10.56
N GLU A 122 4.07 9.38 -10.41
CA GLU A 122 4.47 8.08 -10.93
C GLU A 122 3.75 6.94 -10.22
N GLU A 123 3.63 7.03 -8.89
CA GLU A 123 2.88 6.04 -8.12
C GLU A 123 1.37 6.12 -8.43
N ILE A 124 0.83 7.33 -8.62
CA ILE A 124 -0.59 7.52 -8.99
C ILE A 124 -0.89 6.91 -10.37
N ARG A 125 0.05 6.98 -11.32
CA ARG A 125 -0.07 6.29 -12.62
C ARG A 125 -0.12 4.77 -12.47
N ARG A 126 0.57 4.24 -11.46
CA ARG A 126 0.64 2.80 -11.14
C ARG A 126 -0.43 2.33 -10.15
N ARG A 127 -1.37 3.20 -9.76
CA ARG A 127 -2.40 2.94 -8.73
C ARG A 127 -3.22 1.67 -8.93
N HIS A 128 -3.41 1.18 -10.16
CA HIS A 128 -4.15 -0.06 -10.41
C HIS A 128 -3.30 -1.31 -10.21
N VAL A 129 -1.97 -1.21 -10.37
CA VAL A 129 -1.04 -2.29 -9.98
C VAL A 129 -0.92 -2.30 -8.45
N ILE A 130 -0.65 -1.12 -7.86
CA ILE A 130 -0.53 -0.92 -6.41
C ILE A 130 -1.83 -1.34 -5.70
N GLY A 131 -2.96 -0.89 -6.22
CA GLY A 131 -4.30 -1.01 -5.64
C GLY A 131 -4.73 0.31 -4.99
N CYS A 132 -5.81 0.92 -5.50
CA CYS A 132 -6.39 2.13 -4.91
C CYS A 132 -6.97 1.87 -3.51
N ASP A 133 -7.27 0.61 -3.23
CA ASP A 133 -7.75 0.10 -1.95
C ASP A 133 -6.59 -0.39 -1.04
N VAL A 134 -5.35 -0.26 -1.50
CA VAL A 134 -4.12 -0.63 -0.77
C VAL A 134 -3.39 0.61 -0.29
N VAL A 135 -3.21 1.58 -1.18
CA VAL A 135 -2.44 2.81 -0.91
C VAL A 135 -3.31 3.92 -0.32
N MET A 136 -2.74 4.60 0.66
CA MET A 136 -3.29 5.75 1.35
C MET A 136 -2.33 6.93 1.16
N TRP A 137 -2.89 8.06 0.72
CA TRP A 137 -2.13 9.30 0.60
C TRP A 137 -1.96 9.97 1.97
N GLY A 138 -0.83 10.66 2.18
CA GLY A 138 -0.54 11.39 3.40
C GLY A 138 0.18 12.71 3.13
N THR A 139 -0.06 13.73 3.96
CA THR A 139 0.57 15.06 3.83
C THR A 139 2.02 15.09 4.26
N ASP A 140 2.37 14.20 5.20
CA ASP A 140 3.63 14.17 5.93
C ASP A 140 3.95 15.48 6.67
N TYR A 141 2.93 16.09 7.29
CA TYR A 141 3.11 17.29 8.09
C TYR A 141 3.83 16.96 9.42
N PRO A 142 4.82 17.75 9.88
CA PRO A 142 5.29 19.03 9.34
C PRO A 142 6.60 18.93 8.54
N HIS A 143 6.92 17.76 7.99
CA HIS A 143 8.21 17.51 7.37
C HIS A 143 8.47 18.41 6.14
N PRO A 144 9.72 18.83 5.88
CA PRO A 144 10.08 19.60 4.70
C PRO A 144 9.76 18.91 3.36
N GLU A 145 9.90 17.59 3.33
CA GLU A 145 9.52 16.69 2.22
C GLU A 145 8.00 16.57 2.05
N GLY A 146 7.25 16.97 3.08
CA GLY A 146 5.81 17.05 3.13
C GLY A 146 5.18 18.01 2.13
N THR A 147 3.85 18.06 2.14
CA THR A 147 3.09 18.87 1.18
C THR A 147 2.63 20.23 1.72
N TRP A 148 2.71 20.45 3.03
CA TRP A 148 2.29 21.70 3.66
C TRP A 148 3.28 22.83 3.36
N PRO A 149 2.85 24.08 3.08
CA PRO A 149 1.46 24.59 3.02
C PRO A 149 0.81 24.48 1.64
N HIS A 150 1.42 23.79 0.68
CA HIS A 150 0.99 23.72 -0.71
C HIS A 150 0.19 22.45 -1.06
N THR A 151 -0.44 21.82 -0.05
CA THR A 151 -1.15 20.55 -0.20
C THR A 151 -2.21 20.59 -1.30
N LEU A 152 -3.05 21.63 -1.33
CA LEU A 152 -4.12 21.75 -2.34
C LEU A 152 -3.54 21.83 -3.77
N ALA A 153 -2.48 22.60 -3.97
CA ALA A 153 -1.84 22.74 -5.28
C ALA A 153 -1.23 21.41 -5.76
N LYS A 154 -0.65 20.63 -4.85
CA LYS A 154 -0.15 19.28 -5.17
C LYS A 154 -1.30 18.32 -5.53
N LEU A 155 -2.38 18.33 -4.76
CA LEU A 155 -3.56 17.50 -5.07
C LEU A 155 -4.18 17.87 -6.42
N GLN A 156 -4.28 19.16 -6.75
CA GLN A 156 -4.74 19.63 -8.06
C GLN A 156 -3.86 19.14 -9.21
N SER A 157 -2.53 19.23 -9.07
CA SER A 157 -1.59 18.72 -10.07
C SER A 157 -1.76 17.21 -10.27
N ASP A 158 -1.84 16.47 -9.17
CA ASP A 158 -1.58 15.03 -9.19
C ASP A 158 -2.84 14.19 -9.42
N PHE A 159 -4.02 14.72 -9.09
CA PHE A 159 -5.30 14.00 -9.18
C PHE A 159 -6.27 14.53 -10.23
N ALA A 160 -5.96 15.63 -10.94
CA ALA A 160 -6.87 16.20 -11.95
C ALA A 160 -7.30 15.20 -13.03
N ASP A 161 -6.40 14.29 -13.42
CA ASP A 161 -6.67 13.25 -14.42
C ASP A 161 -7.07 11.89 -13.83
N VAL A 162 -7.16 11.76 -12.51
CA VAL A 162 -7.56 10.53 -11.83
C VAL A 162 -9.09 10.47 -11.72
N PRO A 163 -9.74 9.32 -11.99
CA PRO A 163 -11.19 9.14 -11.74
C PRO A 163 -11.57 9.47 -10.30
N VAL A 164 -12.74 10.08 -10.09
CA VAL A 164 -13.19 10.55 -8.77
C VAL A 164 -13.23 9.41 -7.76
N GLU A 165 -13.67 8.22 -8.17
CA GLU A 165 -13.74 7.03 -7.33
C GLU A 165 -12.36 6.50 -6.88
N ASP A 166 -11.34 6.60 -7.72
CA ASP A 166 -9.98 6.20 -7.38
C ASP A 166 -9.37 7.22 -6.41
N THR A 167 -9.58 8.52 -6.68
CA THR A 167 -9.14 9.61 -5.79
C THR A 167 -9.78 9.47 -4.40
N ALA A 168 -11.09 9.23 -4.32
CA ALA A 168 -11.79 9.06 -3.05
C ALA A 168 -11.25 7.87 -2.24
N ARG A 169 -10.87 6.77 -2.91
CA ARG A 169 -10.23 5.62 -2.25
C ARG A 169 -8.86 5.99 -1.69
N ILE A 170 -7.98 6.53 -2.53
CA ILE A 170 -6.59 6.85 -2.17
C ILE A 170 -6.51 7.95 -1.09
N LEU A 171 -7.36 8.98 -1.18
CA LEU A 171 -7.33 10.12 -0.26
C LEU A 171 -8.05 9.87 1.08
N GLY A 172 -8.91 8.85 1.20
CA GLY A 172 -9.70 8.68 2.43
C GLY A 172 -10.33 7.32 2.64
N ALA A 173 -11.04 6.74 1.66
CA ALA A 173 -11.85 5.55 1.93
C ALA A 173 -11.00 4.32 2.29
N THR A 174 -9.80 4.19 1.70
CA THR A 174 -8.84 3.14 2.06
C THR A 174 -8.36 3.27 3.50
N ALA A 175 -8.08 4.50 3.94
CA ALA A 175 -7.70 4.78 5.32
C ALA A 175 -8.85 4.45 6.28
N ALA A 176 -10.08 4.88 5.96
CA ALA A 176 -11.24 4.56 6.79
C ALA A 176 -11.43 3.03 6.94
N ARG A 177 -11.26 2.25 5.87
CA ARG A 177 -11.29 0.78 5.92
C ARG A 177 -10.14 0.19 6.75
N CYS A 178 -8.94 0.73 6.60
CA CYS A 178 -7.76 0.24 7.34
C CYS A 178 -7.94 0.48 8.85
N TYR A 179 -8.25 1.71 9.25
CA TYR A 179 -8.32 2.14 10.65
C TYR A 179 -9.69 1.93 11.31
N GLY A 180 -10.71 1.49 10.56
CA GLY A 180 -12.05 1.28 11.09
C GLY A 180 -12.78 2.59 11.43
N PHE A 181 -12.55 3.65 10.64
CA PHE A 181 -13.25 4.91 10.85
C PHE A 181 -14.69 4.86 10.37
N ASP A 182 -15.57 5.46 11.15
CA ASP A 182 -16.97 5.69 10.79
C ASP A 182 -17.05 6.85 9.79
N LEU A 183 -17.35 6.53 8.53
CA LEU A 183 -17.46 7.53 7.47
C LEU A 183 -18.66 8.45 7.63
N ASP A 184 -19.77 7.99 8.23
CA ASP A 184 -20.94 8.82 8.48
C ASP A 184 -20.62 9.87 9.55
N ALA A 185 -19.90 9.46 10.59
CA ALA A 185 -19.41 10.38 11.62
C ALA A 185 -18.37 11.39 11.07
N LEU A 186 -17.56 10.99 10.08
CA LEU A 186 -16.55 11.86 9.47
C LEU A 186 -17.11 12.76 8.36
N ALA A 187 -18.29 12.46 7.80
CA ALA A 187 -18.87 13.20 6.68
C ALA A 187 -18.94 14.72 6.91
N PRO A 188 -19.42 15.24 8.06
CA PRO A 188 -19.47 16.68 8.30
C PRO A 188 -18.08 17.35 8.32
N VAL A 189 -17.05 16.63 8.74
CA VAL A 189 -15.67 17.13 8.72
C VAL A 189 -15.14 17.13 7.29
N ALA A 190 -15.34 16.03 6.55
CA ALA A 190 -14.92 15.91 5.16
C ALA A 190 -15.60 16.95 4.26
N GLU A 191 -16.89 17.25 4.47
CA GLU A 191 -17.60 18.33 3.75
C GLU A 191 -17.00 19.71 4.01
N ARG A 192 -16.49 19.93 5.23
CA ARG A 192 -15.92 21.23 5.64
C ARG A 192 -14.49 21.46 5.14
N VAL A 193 -13.64 20.42 5.15
CA VAL A 193 -12.19 20.58 4.89
C VAL A 193 -11.63 19.69 3.78
N GLY A 194 -12.40 18.70 3.31
CA GLY A 194 -11.96 17.78 2.27
C GLY A 194 -11.93 18.43 0.88
N PRO A 195 -11.00 18.01 0.00
CA PRO A 195 -11.00 18.47 -1.38
C PRO A 195 -12.24 17.92 -2.12
N THR A 196 -12.85 18.75 -2.96
CA THR A 196 -13.95 18.33 -3.84
C THR A 196 -13.42 18.02 -5.24
N PRO A 197 -14.12 17.20 -6.06
CA PRO A 197 -13.73 16.98 -7.46
C PRO A 197 -13.57 18.29 -8.25
N ALA A 198 -14.43 19.28 -7.99
CA ALA A 198 -14.35 20.60 -8.59
C ALA A 198 -13.07 21.36 -8.17
N LEU A 199 -12.70 21.30 -6.88
CA LEU A 199 -11.45 21.90 -6.39
C LEU A 199 -10.22 21.26 -7.02
N LEU A 200 -10.26 19.95 -7.28
CA LEU A 200 -9.18 19.21 -7.92
C LEU A 200 -9.17 19.30 -9.46
N GLY A 201 -10.16 19.96 -10.06
CA GLY A 201 -10.28 20.07 -11.52
C GLY A 201 -10.61 18.75 -12.22
N GLN A 202 -11.25 17.81 -11.52
CA GLN A 202 -11.57 16.48 -12.04
C GLN A 202 -12.84 16.50 -12.91
N ASP A 203 -12.83 15.69 -13.96
CA ASP A 203 -14.03 15.38 -14.76
C ASP A 203 -14.89 14.33 -14.03
N PRO A 204 -16.10 14.68 -13.55
CA PRO A 204 -16.97 13.76 -12.80
C PRO A 204 -17.60 12.69 -13.70
N SER A 205 -17.44 12.74 -15.02
CA SER A 205 -17.90 11.70 -15.96
C SER A 205 -16.85 10.60 -16.18
N ARG A 206 -15.57 10.87 -15.90
CA ARG A 206 -14.49 9.91 -16.03
C ARG A 206 -14.68 8.75 -15.05
N ARG A 207 -14.54 7.52 -15.55
CA ARG A 207 -14.65 6.29 -14.76
C ARG A 207 -13.41 5.43 -14.92
N THR A 208 -13.08 4.69 -13.87
CA THR A 208 -12.09 3.62 -13.91
C THR A 208 -12.63 2.45 -14.74
N ASP A 209 -11.84 1.97 -15.70
CA ASP A 209 -12.16 0.75 -16.45
C ASP A 209 -12.30 -0.43 -15.46
N PRO A 210 -13.42 -1.18 -15.48
CA PRO A 210 -13.58 -2.37 -14.64
C PRO A 210 -12.45 -3.40 -14.78
N ALA A 211 -11.78 -3.46 -15.93
CA ALA A 211 -10.64 -4.33 -16.18
C ALA A 211 -9.29 -3.73 -15.75
N ALA A 212 -9.24 -2.49 -15.25
CA ALA A 212 -7.99 -1.77 -14.99
C ALA A 212 -7.04 -2.51 -14.04
N VAL A 213 -7.55 -3.06 -12.94
CA VAL A 213 -6.73 -3.81 -11.97
C VAL A 213 -6.23 -5.12 -12.57
N ALA A 214 -7.11 -5.88 -13.25
CA ALA A 214 -6.73 -7.14 -13.89
C ALA A 214 -5.68 -6.90 -14.99
N GLY A 215 -5.88 -5.91 -15.85
CA GLY A 215 -4.92 -5.51 -16.89
C GLY A 215 -3.61 -4.98 -16.32
N ALA A 216 -3.65 -4.27 -15.19
CA ALA A 216 -2.45 -3.80 -14.50
C ALA A 216 -1.67 -4.94 -13.83
N ARG A 217 -2.37 -5.99 -13.35
CA ARG A 217 -1.79 -7.21 -12.78
C ARG A 217 -1.71 -8.36 -13.82
N TRP A 218 -1.36 -8.01 -15.05
CA TRP A 218 -1.28 -8.87 -16.23
C TRP A 218 -0.53 -10.20 -16.01
N TRP A 219 0.48 -10.18 -15.12
CA TRP A 219 1.33 -11.34 -14.86
C TRP A 219 0.54 -12.52 -14.32
N LYS A 220 -0.62 -12.27 -13.68
CA LYS A 220 -1.45 -13.34 -13.13
C LYS A 220 -1.94 -14.27 -14.24
N ASP A 221 -2.39 -13.68 -15.35
CA ASP A 221 -2.90 -14.43 -16.50
C ASP A 221 -1.76 -14.92 -17.40
N GLU A 222 -0.81 -14.04 -17.74
CA GLU A 222 0.28 -14.38 -18.68
C GLU A 222 1.17 -15.52 -18.17
N TYR A 223 1.48 -15.52 -16.87
CA TYR A 223 2.27 -16.58 -16.25
C TYR A 223 1.43 -17.67 -15.58
N GLN A 224 0.10 -17.58 -15.72
CA GLN A 224 -0.86 -18.54 -15.17
C GLN A 224 -0.66 -18.80 -13.67
N VAL A 225 -0.40 -17.74 -12.90
CA VAL A 225 -0.10 -17.89 -11.47
C VAL A 225 -1.32 -18.42 -10.73
N ARG A 226 -1.09 -19.37 -9.82
CA ARG A 226 -2.14 -19.97 -8.99
C ARG A 226 -1.80 -19.81 -7.52
N PRO A 227 -2.79 -19.65 -6.63
CA PRO A 227 -2.51 -19.65 -5.20
C PRO A 227 -1.72 -20.90 -4.76
N PRO A 228 -0.83 -20.76 -3.76
CA PRO A 228 -0.07 -21.88 -3.22
C PRO A 228 -1.02 -22.93 -2.59
N VAL A 229 -0.79 -24.21 -2.90
CA VAL A 229 -1.60 -25.37 -2.45
C VAL A 229 -0.95 -26.09 -1.28
#